data_AF-A0AAP5UYA8-F1
#
_entry.id   AF-A0AAP5UYA8-F1
#
_cell.length_a   1.000
_cell.length_b   1.000
_cell.length_c   1.000
_cell.angle_alpha   90.00
_cell.angle_beta   90.00
_cell.angle_gamma   90.00
#
_symmetry.space_group_name_H-M   'P 1'
#
loop_
_entity.id
_entity.type
_entity.pdbx_description
1 polymer ?
#
loop_
_entity_poly.entity_id
_entity_poly.type
_entity_poly.pdbx_seq_one_letter_code
_entity_poly.pdbx_strand_id
1 'polypeptide(L)'
;MSDLKSAAYDTECQPGSAGAFDKKQDQASASAAPIESIAPIAPIATVPSPCIDICKIDSNTDWCIGCLRTRDEIRGWKHLSDELRIVLIDELSRRKLTLTAEKAATL
;
A
#
# COMPACT_ATOMS: atom_id res chain seq x y z
N MET A 1 18.34 -41.57 -9.69
CA MET A 1 17.75 -42.42 -10.74
C MET A 1 16.25 -42.25 -10.58
N SER A 2 15.65 -41.39 -11.40
CA SER A 2 14.97 -41.82 -12.64
C SER A 2 13.65 -42.50 -12.23
N ASP A 3 12.45 -42.03 -12.57
CA ASP A 3 11.96 -41.41 -13.81
C ASP A 3 10.64 -40.67 -13.45
N LEU A 4 10.32 -39.49 -13.98
CA LEU A 4 9.82 -39.25 -15.35
C LEU A 4 8.75 -40.23 -15.84
N LYS A 5 7.48 -39.85 -15.70
CA LYS A 5 6.48 -39.97 -16.78
C LYS A 5 5.28 -39.09 -16.42
N SER A 6 5.14 -37.93 -17.05
CA SER A 6 4.31 -37.74 -18.25
C SER A 6 2.85 -38.05 -17.95
N ALA A 7 2.01 -37.03 -17.87
CA ALA A 7 1.44 -36.29 -19.00
C ALA A 7 0.01 -36.76 -19.19
N ALA A 8 -0.91 -35.80 -19.08
CA ALA A 8 -2.14 -35.68 -19.87
C ALA A 8 -3.14 -34.84 -19.06
N TYR A 9 -3.08 -33.53 -19.22
CA TYR A 9 -4.35 -32.82 -19.40
C TYR A 9 -4.22 -32.06 -20.73
N ASP A 10 -4.14 -32.88 -21.77
CA ASP A 10 -4.69 -32.51 -23.07
C ASP A 10 -6.20 -32.44 -22.87
N THR A 11 -6.84 -31.31 -23.15
CA THR A 11 -8.22 -31.23 -23.67
C THR A 11 -8.67 -29.77 -23.72
N GLU A 12 -8.51 -29.24 -24.94
CA GLU A 12 -9.50 -28.47 -25.66
C GLU A 12 -9.82 -27.03 -25.24
N CYS A 13 -9.18 -26.15 -26.02
CA CYS A 13 -9.80 -25.01 -26.66
C CYS A 13 -11.22 -25.34 -27.17
N GLN A 14 -12.25 -24.76 -26.56
CA GLN A 14 -13.57 -24.62 -27.20
C GLN A 14 -13.86 -23.14 -27.48
N PRO A 15 -13.79 -22.70 -28.75
CA PRO A 15 -14.41 -21.47 -29.20
C PRO A 15 -15.91 -21.73 -29.48
N GLY A 16 -16.74 -21.46 -28.48
CA GLY A 16 -18.20 -21.58 -28.56
C GLY A 16 -18.87 -20.31 -29.09
N SER A 17 -18.95 -20.23 -30.42
CA SER A 17 -20.05 -19.67 -31.23
C SER A 17 -20.86 -18.47 -30.72
N ALA A 18 -20.69 -17.38 -31.47
CA ALA A 18 -21.63 -16.29 -31.69
C ALA A 18 -23.12 -16.67 -31.57
N GLY A 19 -23.81 -16.00 -30.66
CA GLY A 19 -25.27 -15.89 -30.61
C GLY A 19 -25.66 -14.42 -30.70
N ALA A 20 -26.22 -14.03 -31.84
CA ALA A 20 -26.85 -12.74 -32.06
C ALA A 20 -27.98 -12.53 -31.04
N PHE A 21 -27.92 -11.42 -30.29
CA PHE A 21 -29.03 -10.98 -29.46
C PHE A 21 -29.48 -9.61 -29.95
N ASP A 22 -30.57 -9.64 -30.72
CA ASP A 22 -31.33 -8.52 -31.24
C ASP A 22 -31.81 -7.66 -30.05
N LYS A 23 -31.16 -6.51 -29.82
CA LYS A 23 -31.43 -5.63 -28.68
C LYS A 23 -32.10 -4.35 -29.16
N LYS A 24 -33.43 -4.39 -29.27
CA LYS A 24 -34.27 -3.20 -29.14
C LYS A 24 -34.65 -3.10 -27.65
N GLN A 25 -33.88 -2.32 -26.90
CA GLN A 25 -34.23 -1.87 -25.57
C GLN A 25 -34.33 -0.34 -25.57
N ASP A 26 -35.58 0.06 -25.65
CA ASP A 26 -36.21 1.31 -25.27
C ASP A 26 -35.66 1.92 -23.96
N GLN A 27 -35.60 3.25 -24.01
CA GLN A 27 -35.18 4.17 -22.95
C GLN A 27 -36.07 4.07 -21.71
N ALA A 28 -35.42 4.00 -20.54
CA ALA A 28 -35.95 4.55 -19.30
C ALA A 28 -34.79 5.15 -18.49
N SER A 29 -34.51 6.44 -18.74
CA SER A 29 -33.63 7.25 -17.91
C SER A 29 -34.45 7.89 -16.81
N ALA A 30 -34.33 7.38 -15.58
CA ALA A 30 -34.82 8.04 -14.38
C ALA A 30 -33.93 7.74 -13.17
N SER A 31 -33.66 8.79 -12.41
CA SER A 31 -33.06 8.86 -11.07
C SER A 31 -31.54 8.61 -10.97
N ALA A 32 -30.71 9.65 -10.87
CA ALA A 32 -30.51 10.55 -9.72
C ALA A 32 -29.84 9.87 -8.51
N ALA A 33 -28.50 9.90 -8.50
CA ALA A 33 -27.67 10.23 -7.34
C ALA A 33 -26.23 10.47 -7.84
N PRO A 34 -25.48 11.45 -7.31
CA PRO A 34 -24.16 11.78 -7.81
C PRO A 34 -23.17 10.65 -7.54
N ILE A 35 -22.57 10.18 -8.63
CA ILE A 35 -21.22 9.62 -8.64
C ILE A 35 -20.28 10.64 -7.96
N GLU A 36 -19.68 10.26 -6.82
CA GLU A 36 -18.24 10.39 -6.54
C GLU A 36 -17.99 10.19 -5.03
N SER A 37 -18.09 8.95 -4.53
CA SER A 37 -17.47 8.61 -3.24
C SER A 37 -17.18 7.12 -3.21
N ILE A 38 -16.37 6.67 -4.16
CA ILE A 38 -15.60 5.45 -3.99
C ILE A 38 -14.23 5.91 -3.52
N ALA A 39 -13.96 5.72 -2.22
CA ALA A 39 -12.63 5.84 -1.67
C ALA A 39 -11.66 4.98 -2.51
N PRO A 40 -10.48 5.50 -2.88
CA PRO A 40 -9.61 4.82 -3.82
C PRO A 40 -9.22 3.44 -3.29
N ILE A 41 -9.43 2.44 -4.14
CA ILE A 41 -8.96 1.07 -3.98
C ILE A 41 -7.43 1.14 -3.97
N ALA A 42 -6.79 0.96 -2.81
CA ALA A 42 -5.33 0.92 -2.74
C ALA A 42 -4.84 -0.50 -3.08
N PRO A 43 -4.16 -0.66 -4.24
CA PRO A 43 -2.97 -1.48 -4.23
C PRO A 43 -1.89 -0.85 -5.13
N ILE A 44 -1.04 0.00 -4.55
CA ILE A 44 0.27 0.27 -5.14
C ILE A 44 1.31 -0.01 -4.06
N ALA A 45 2.05 -1.11 -4.23
CA ALA A 45 3.16 -1.53 -3.38
C ALA A 45 4.34 -0.56 -3.51
N THR A 46 4.16 0.66 -3.02
CA THR A 46 5.23 1.65 -2.88
C THR A 46 4.92 2.40 -1.61
N VAL A 47 5.30 1.79 -0.48
CA VAL A 47 5.13 2.40 0.84
C VAL A 47 5.86 3.76 0.82
N PRO A 48 5.13 4.88 0.93
CA PRO A 48 5.73 6.20 0.80
C PRO A 48 6.68 6.45 1.97
N SER A 49 7.81 7.10 1.70
CA SER A 49 8.73 7.46 2.77
C SER A 49 8.13 8.58 3.62
N PRO A 50 8.16 8.48 4.96
CA PRO A 50 7.72 9.55 5.87
C PRO A 50 8.72 10.72 5.93
N CYS A 51 9.54 10.91 4.90
CA CYS A 51 10.56 11.94 4.83
C CYS A 51 9.94 13.29 4.46
N ILE A 52 10.34 14.35 5.15
CA ILE A 52 9.93 15.74 4.87
C ILE A 52 11.11 16.61 4.39
N ASP A 53 12.13 15.97 3.80
CA ASP A 53 13.37 16.60 3.35
C ASP A 53 14.17 17.34 4.44
N ILE A 54 13.89 17.01 5.70
CA ILE A 54 14.67 17.45 6.86
C ILE A 54 15.48 16.27 7.37
N CYS A 55 16.80 16.35 7.26
CA CYS A 55 17.74 15.37 7.80
C CYS A 55 18.56 16.01 8.93
N LYS A 56 17.94 16.18 10.10
CA LYS A 56 18.60 16.70 11.30
C LYS A 56 18.29 15.78 12.47
N ILE A 57 19.33 15.15 13.03
CA ILE A 57 19.23 14.30 14.20
C ILE A 57 19.27 15.18 15.45
N ASP A 58 18.31 14.95 16.34
CA ASP A 58 18.31 15.53 17.67
C ASP A 58 19.30 14.79 18.58
N SER A 59 20.11 15.53 19.33
CA SER A 59 21.17 14.94 20.18
C SER A 59 20.66 14.38 21.51
N ASN A 60 19.39 14.61 21.86
CA ASN A 60 18.78 14.07 23.07
C ASN A 60 18.09 12.73 22.80
N THR A 61 17.44 12.61 21.64
CA THR A 61 16.62 11.46 21.28
C THR A 61 17.27 10.54 20.23
N ASP A 62 18.38 10.96 19.63
CA ASP A 62 19.04 10.28 18.49
C ASP A 62 18.11 10.03 17.29
N TRP A 63 17.01 10.78 17.21
CA TRP A 63 16.00 10.68 16.15
C TRP A 63 16.04 11.89 15.24
N CYS A 64 15.65 11.69 13.98
CA CYS A 64 15.46 12.79 13.06
C CYS A 64 14.27 13.66 13.48
N ILE A 65 14.46 14.96 13.64
CA ILE A 65 13.38 15.88 14.05
C ILE A 65 12.22 15.94 13.05
N GLY A 66 12.45 15.57 11.78
CA GLY A 66 11.44 15.58 10.74
C GLY A 66 10.66 14.29 10.65
N CYS A 67 11.37 13.18 10.41
CA CYS A 67 10.76 11.87 10.17
C CYS A 67 10.81 10.90 11.36
N LEU A 68 11.40 11.31 12.49
CA LEU A 68 11.51 10.52 13.74
C LEU A 68 12.25 9.18 13.59
N ARG A 69 12.93 8.97 12.46
CA ARG A 69 13.78 7.80 12.19
C ARG A 69 15.16 7.98 12.79
N THR A 70 15.78 6.86 13.15
CA THR A 70 17.20 6.82 13.50
C THR A 70 18.07 6.93 12.24
N ARG A 71 19.35 7.23 12.43
CA ARG A 71 20.31 7.32 11.32
C ARG A 71 20.44 6.01 10.54
N ASP A 72 20.36 4.87 11.23
CA ASP A 72 20.49 3.54 10.62
C ASP A 72 19.22 3.16 9.84
N GLU A 73 18.04 3.49 10.37
CA GLU A 73 16.75 3.33 9.65
C GLU A 73 16.72 4.17 8.36
N ILE A 74 17.26 5.39 8.39
CA ILE A 74 17.34 6.26 7.19
C ILE A 74 18.24 5.64 6.12
N ARG A 75 19.41 5.13 6.52
CA ARG A 75 20.36 4.46 5.60
C ARG A 75 19.79 3.17 5.02
N GLY A 76 19.09 2.39 5.85
CA GLY A 76 18.52 1.10 5.50
C GLY A 76 17.22 1.18 4.69
N TRP A 77 16.56 2.35 4.59
CA TRP A 77 15.21 2.48 4.02
C TRP A 77 15.03 1.83 2.64
N LYS A 78 15.99 2.03 1.73
CA LYS A 78 15.95 1.46 0.38
C LYS A 78 16.08 -0.07 0.37
N HIS A 79 16.67 -0.65 1.40
CA HIS A 79 16.90 -2.08 1.56
C HIS A 79 15.81 -2.79 2.36
N LEU A 80 14.91 -2.05 3.01
CA LEU A 80 13.76 -2.62 3.72
C LEU A 80 12.70 -3.12 2.74
N SER A 81 12.12 -4.29 3.02
CA SER A 81 10.90 -4.78 2.37
C SER A 81 9.70 -3.92 2.74
N ASP A 82 8.66 -3.94 1.92
CA ASP A 82 7.47 -3.12 2.11
C ASP A 82 6.75 -3.42 3.43
N GLU A 83 6.75 -4.68 3.88
CA GLU A 83 6.17 -5.05 5.19
C GLU A 83 6.92 -4.36 6.34
N LEU A 84 8.26 -4.35 6.29
CA LEU A 84 9.09 -3.68 7.29
C LEU A 84 8.92 -2.17 7.24
N ARG A 85 8.74 -1.59 6.05
CA ARG A 85 8.47 -0.14 5.91
C ARG A 85 7.15 0.23 6.57
N ILE A 86 6.12 -0.59 6.43
CA ILE A 86 4.81 -0.36 7.07
C ILE A 86 4.94 -0.42 8.59
N VAL A 87 5.58 -1.48 9.12
CA VAL A 87 5.83 -1.63 10.56
C VAL A 87 6.64 -0.44 11.09
N LEU A 88 7.65 0.00 10.35
CA LEU A 88 8.47 1.14 10.75
C LEU A 88 7.65 2.43 10.78
N ILE A 89 6.77 2.68 9.81
CA ILE A 89 5.89 3.86 9.80
C ILE A 89 4.91 3.85 10.98
N ASP A 90 4.35 2.69 11.31
CA ASP A 90 3.49 2.53 12.49
C ASP A 90 4.26 2.86 13.79
N GLU A 91 5.48 2.32 13.92
CA GLU A 91 6.35 2.60 15.06
C GLU A 91 6.70 4.10 15.17
N LEU A 92 6.98 4.78 14.05
CA LEU A 92 7.23 6.23 14.05
C LEU A 92 6.02 7.02 14.52
N SER A 93 4.82 6.58 14.17
CA SER A 93 3.57 7.20 14.62
C SER A 93 3.42 7.04 16.14
N ARG A 94 3.76 5.87 16.68
CA ARG A 94 3.79 5.61 18.12
C ARG A 94 4.82 6.48 18.85
N ARG A 95 6.05 6.56 18.34
CA ARG A 95 7.13 7.42 18.89
C ARG A 95 6.69 8.90 18.95
N LYS A 96 5.98 9.37 17.93
CA LYS A 96 5.43 10.73 17.89
C LYS A 96 4.47 11.01 19.04
N LEU A 97 3.56 10.07 19.33
CA LEU A 97 2.60 10.20 20.42
C LEU A 97 3.31 10.30 21.77
N THR A 98 4.33 9.47 22.01
CA THR A 98 5.15 9.53 23.23
C THR A 98 5.82 10.89 23.39
N LEU A 99 6.49 11.40 22.34
CA LEU A 99 7.13 12.72 22.38
C LEU A 99 6.14 13.86 22.63
N THR A 100 4.94 13.79 22.05
CA THR A 100 3.90 14.80 22.31
C THR A 100 3.40 14.74 23.74
N ALA A 101 3.28 13.54 24.32
CA ALA A 101 2.87 13.35 25.71
C ALA A 101 3.95 13.84 26.69
N GLU A 102 5.22 13.50 26.46
CA GLU A 102 6.35 13.98 27.27
C GLU A 102 6.48 15.52 27.22
N LYS A 103 6.36 16.10 26.03
CA LYS A 103 6.32 17.57 25.88
C LYS A 103 5.14 18.19 26.61
N ALA A 104 3.95 17.59 26.52
CA ALA A 104 2.76 18.09 27.21
C ALA A 104 2.89 18.00 28.73
N ALA A 105 3.63 17.02 29.27
CA ALA A 105 3.86 16.88 30.70
C ALA A 105 4.93 17.84 31.26
N THR A 106 5.72 18.46 30.40
CA THR A 106 6.80 19.40 30.79
C THR A 106 6.33 20.87 30.75
N LEU A 107 5.14 21.13 30.19
CA LEU A 107 4.49 22.45 30.13
C LEU A 107 3.52 22.62 31.30
#